data_AF-S8CYJ2-F1
#
_entry.id   AF-S8CYJ2-F1
#
_cell.length_a   1.000
_cell.length_b   1.000
_cell.length_c   1.000
_cell.angle_alpha   90.00
_cell.angle_beta   90.00
_cell.angle_gamma   90.00
#
_symmetry.space_group_name_H-M   'P 1'
#
loop_
_entity.id
_entity.type
_entity.pdbx_description
1 polymer ?
#
loop_
_entity_poly.entity_id
_entity_poly.type
_entity_poly.pdbx_seq_one_letter_code
_entity_poly.pdbx_strand_id
1 'polypeptide(L)'
;DVKRLEKRPAPPRFGTKLTEAQKERATHICLDCGYIYTLQKPFEDLDDEYTCPQCRAPKKRFARYDVKTGKAVGGGLPPIGVIVGLLAGVGGVGALLIY
;
A
#
# COMPACT_ATOMS: atom_id res chain seq x y z
N ASP A 1 -38.45 0.58 -7.26
CA ASP A 1 -37.70 -0.32 -6.37
C ASP A 1 -36.72 -1.20 -7.14
N VAL A 2 -35.42 -1.04 -6.88
CA VAL A 2 -34.41 -1.98 -7.38
C VAL A 2 -34.32 -3.14 -6.37
N LYS A 3 -34.73 -4.34 -6.77
CA LYS A 3 -34.59 -5.56 -5.94
C LYS A 3 -33.11 -5.77 -5.63
N ARG A 4 -32.77 -5.80 -4.33
CA ARG A 4 -31.42 -6.08 -3.84
C ARG A 4 -31.02 -7.49 -4.29
N LEU A 5 -30.04 -7.56 -5.19
CA LEU A 5 -29.44 -8.84 -5.60
C LEU A 5 -28.74 -9.50 -4.40
N GLU A 6 -28.90 -10.82 -4.28
CA GLU A 6 -28.23 -11.61 -3.25
C GLU A 6 -26.71 -11.55 -3.45
N LYS A 7 -25.96 -11.35 -2.36
CA LYS A 7 -24.49 -11.30 -2.43
C LYS A 7 -23.95 -12.69 -2.76
N ARG A 8 -23.48 -12.88 -3.99
CA ARG A 8 -22.63 -14.01 -4.34
C ARG A 8 -21.29 -13.91 -3.57
N PRO A 9 -20.73 -15.03 -3.11
CA PRO A 9 -19.40 -15.04 -2.51
C PRO A 9 -18.38 -14.52 -3.52
N ALA A 10 -17.37 -13.80 -3.03
CA ALA A 10 -16.31 -13.30 -3.88
C ALA A 10 -15.61 -14.48 -4.58
N PRO A 11 -15.34 -14.38 -5.90
CA PRO A 11 -14.60 -15.42 -6.60
C PRO A 11 -13.27 -15.67 -5.89
N PRO A 12 -12.79 -16.94 -5.85
CA PRO A 12 -11.47 -17.23 -5.31
C PRO A 12 -10.45 -16.34 -6.01
N ARG A 13 -9.52 -15.77 -5.25
CA ARG A 13 -8.49 -14.88 -5.80
C ARG A 13 -7.73 -15.61 -6.89
N PHE A 14 -7.98 -15.22 -8.14
CA PHE A 14 -7.34 -15.81 -9.31
C PHE A 14 -5.92 -15.27 -9.41
N GLY A 15 -4.93 -16.16 -9.37
CA GLY A 15 -3.52 -15.79 -9.46
C GLY A 15 -2.61 -16.89 -8.92
N THR A 16 -1.55 -17.18 -9.67
CA THR A 16 -0.46 -18.04 -9.22
C THR A 16 0.20 -17.38 -8.02
N LYS A 17 0.37 -18.11 -6.91
CA LYS A 17 1.16 -17.60 -5.79
C LYS A 17 2.59 -17.36 -6.26
N LEU A 18 3.23 -16.30 -5.76
CA LEU A 18 4.65 -16.05 -5.98
C LEU A 18 5.46 -17.30 -5.60
N THR A 19 6.38 -17.71 -6.48
CA THR A 19 7.36 -18.76 -6.16
C THR A 19 8.30 -18.28 -5.05
N GLU A 20 8.93 -19.19 -4.31
CA GLU A 20 9.86 -18.83 -3.21
C GLU A 20 10.96 -17.87 -3.68
N ALA A 21 11.56 -18.13 -4.85
CA ALA A 21 12.56 -17.25 -5.44
C ALA A 21 12.01 -15.85 -5.80
N GLN A 22 10.73 -15.73 -6.15
CA GLN A 22 10.09 -14.43 -6.39
C GLN A 22 9.74 -13.72 -5.09
N LYS A 23 9.42 -14.45 -4.02
CA LYS A 23 9.18 -13.88 -2.69
C LYS A 23 10.43 -13.21 -2.13
N GLU A 24 11.61 -13.79 -2.33
CA GLU A 24 12.87 -13.17 -1.91
C GLU A 24 13.15 -11.84 -2.63
N ARG A 25 12.71 -11.71 -3.89
CA ARG A 25 12.91 -10.51 -4.71
C ARG A 25 11.78 -9.49 -4.61
N ALA A 26 10.63 -9.89 -4.07
CA ALA A 26 9.40 -9.09 -3.93
C ALA A 26 9.57 -7.97 -2.89
N THR A 27 10.35 -6.95 -3.23
CA THR A 27 10.71 -5.85 -2.32
C THR A 27 9.84 -4.62 -2.47
N HIS A 28 9.24 -4.40 -3.65
CA HIS A 28 8.48 -3.20 -3.99
C HIS A 28 7.18 -3.53 -4.70
N ILE A 29 6.15 -2.72 -4.46
CA ILE A 29 4.83 -2.81 -5.08
C ILE A 29 4.45 -1.48 -5.72
N CYS A 30 3.89 -1.53 -6.92
CA CYS A 30 3.32 -0.36 -7.58
C CYS A 30 2.00 0.04 -6.90
N LEU A 31 1.92 1.27 -6.41
CA LEU A 31 0.71 1.77 -5.74
C LEU A 31 -0.47 2.02 -6.69
N ASP A 32 -0.22 2.12 -8.00
CA ASP A 32 -1.25 2.40 -9.01
C ASP A 32 -2.01 1.15 -9.46
N CYS A 33 -1.29 0.03 -9.63
CA CYS A 33 -1.87 -1.19 -10.21
C CYS A 33 -1.62 -2.46 -9.38
N GLY A 34 -0.85 -2.38 -8.30
CA GLY A 34 -0.53 -3.54 -7.45
C GLY A 34 0.53 -4.49 -8.03
N TYR A 35 1.25 -4.11 -9.08
CA TYR A 35 2.35 -4.92 -9.62
C TYR A 35 3.47 -5.09 -8.57
N ILE A 36 3.84 -6.33 -8.28
CA ILE A 36 4.94 -6.67 -7.35
C ILE A 36 6.22 -6.85 -8.15
N TYR A 37 7.23 -6.06 -7.82
CA TYR A 37 8.56 -6.10 -8.43
C TYR A 37 9.29 -7.38 -8.03
N THR A 38 9.62 -8.24 -8.99
CA THR A 38 10.26 -9.55 -8.74
C THR A 38 11.46 -9.85 -9.66
N LEU A 39 11.95 -8.83 -10.36
CA LEU A 39 13.09 -8.94 -11.28
C LEU A 39 14.39 -9.21 -10.53
N GLN A 40 15.38 -9.75 -11.24
CA GLN A 40 16.69 -10.14 -10.68
C GLN A 40 17.50 -8.94 -10.18
N LYS A 41 17.43 -7.81 -10.89
CA LYS A 41 18.12 -6.58 -10.49
C LYS A 41 17.44 -6.00 -9.24
N PRO A 42 18.16 -5.59 -8.19
CA PRO A 42 17.54 -4.95 -7.04
C PRO A 42 16.89 -3.62 -7.46
N PHE A 43 15.81 -3.26 -6.77
CA PHE A 43 15.02 -2.07 -7.10
C PHE A 43 15.77 -0.74 -6.87
N GLU A 44 16.75 -0.74 -5.96
CA GLU A 44 17.57 0.44 -5.66
C GLU A 44 18.47 0.81 -6.84
N ASP A 45 19.08 -0.20 -7.48
CA ASP A 45 19.98 -0.03 -8.63
C ASP A 45 19.25 0.25 -9.95
N LEU A 46 17.92 0.20 -9.95
CA LEU A 46 17.12 0.48 -11.13
C LEU A 46 17.26 1.94 -11.54
N ASP A 47 17.25 2.20 -12.85
CA ASP A 47 17.26 3.58 -13.35
C ASP A 47 15.97 4.32 -12.96
N ASP A 48 16.04 5.65 -12.88
CA ASP A 48 14.88 6.50 -12.61
C ASP A 48 13.87 6.51 -13.77
N GLU A 49 14.31 6.14 -14.98
CA GLU A 49 13.44 5.88 -16.13
C GLU A 49 12.64 4.58 -16.04
N TYR A 50 12.87 3.74 -15.02
CA TYR A 50 12.08 2.53 -14.86
C TYR A 50 10.59 2.83 -14.70
N THR A 51 9.78 2.21 -15.55
CA THR A 51 8.33 2.32 -15.53
C THR A 51 7.68 0.97 -15.24
N CYS A 52 6.54 1.01 -14.55
CA CYS A 52 5.79 -0.18 -14.22
C CYS A 52 5.30 -0.88 -15.51
N PRO A 53 5.58 -2.17 -15.73
CA PRO A 53 5.21 -2.87 -16.96
C PRO A 53 3.69 -3.02 -17.16
N GLN A 54 2.90 -2.92 -16.08
CA GLN A 54 1.44 -3.03 -16.12
C GLN A 54 0.71 -1.69 -16.37
N CYS A 55 1.17 -0.60 -15.77
CA CYS A 55 0.44 0.68 -15.80
C CYS A 55 1.28 1.88 -16.26
N ARG A 56 2.56 1.67 -16.59
CA ARG A 56 3.51 2.71 -16.99
C ARG A 56 3.74 3.80 -15.93
N ALA A 57 3.39 3.55 -14.67
CA ALA A 57 3.70 4.45 -13.56
C ALA A 57 5.23 4.57 -13.34
N PRO A 58 5.73 5.75 -12.95
CA PRO A 58 7.16 5.95 -12.69
C PRO A 58 7.64 5.22 -11.43
N LYS A 59 8.95 4.96 -11.33
CA LYS A 59 9.62 4.36 -10.16
C LYS A 59 9.20 4.99 -8.82
N LYS A 60 8.97 6.30 -8.79
CA LYS A 60 8.54 7.07 -7.60
C LYS A 60 7.19 6.63 -7.00
N ARG A 61 6.34 5.93 -7.77
CA ARG A 61 5.03 5.41 -7.32
C ARG A 61 5.13 4.01 -6.70
N PHE A 62 6.32 3.45 -6.61
CA PHE A 62 6.53 2.18 -5.93
C PHE A 62 6.77 2.40 -4.44
N ALA A 63 6.10 1.60 -3.61
CA ALA A 63 6.35 1.54 -2.18
C ALA A 63 7.06 0.23 -1.83
N ARG A 64 7.73 0.19 -0.68
CA ARG A 64 8.25 -1.06 -0.12
C ARG A 64 7.10 -2.03 0.11
N TYR A 65 7.32 -3.30 -0.18
CA TYR A 65 6.34 -4.36 -0.04
C TYR A 65 6.87 -5.38 0.97
N ASP A 66 6.03 -5.73 1.95
CA ASP A 66 6.32 -6.81 2.87
C ASP A 66 5.55 -8.06 2.43
N VAL A 67 6.32 -9.07 2.02
CA VAL A 67 5.82 -10.34 1.48
C VAL A 67 5.14 -11.19 2.55
N LYS A 68 5.51 -11.02 3.84
CA LYS A 68 4.92 -11.79 4.94
C LYS A 68 3.52 -11.30 5.27
N THR A 69 3.33 -9.99 5.31
CA THR A 69 2.04 -9.37 5.61
C THR A 69 1.18 -9.14 4.37
N GLY A 70 1.79 -9.16 3.18
CA GLY A 70 1.14 -8.85 1.92
C GLY A 70 0.74 -7.38 1.81
N LYS A 71 1.40 -6.48 2.55
CA LYS A 71 1.07 -5.05 2.60
C LYS A 71 2.21 -4.18 2.11
N ALA A 72 1.86 -3.02 1.54
CA ALA A 72 2.82 -1.96 1.28
C ALA A 72 3.26 -1.32 2.60
N VAL A 73 4.57 -1.25 2.81
CA VAL A 73 5.21 -0.60 3.95
C VAL A 73 5.42 0.87 3.57
N GLY A 74 4.68 1.79 4.19
CA GLY A 74 4.94 3.23 4.05
C GLY A 74 3.73 4.18 3.96
N GLY A 75 2.48 3.70 4.04
CA GLY A 75 1.29 4.56 3.89
C GLY A 75 0.35 4.61 5.09
N GLY A 76 0.67 3.94 6.20
CA GLY A 76 -0.28 3.74 7.30
C GLY A 76 -0.27 4.80 8.39
N LEU A 77 0.78 5.63 8.46
CA LEU A 77 0.89 6.64 9.51
C LEU A 77 0.27 7.97 9.03
N PRO A 78 -0.71 8.52 9.76
CA PRO A 78 -1.24 9.84 9.43
C PRO A 78 -0.10 10.88 9.47
N PRO A 79 -0.18 11.95 8.66
CA PRO A 79 0.82 13.02 8.66
C PRO A 79 1.06 13.52 10.09
N ILE A 80 2.31 13.86 10.43
CA ILE A 80 2.68 14.32 11.78
C ILE A 80 1.79 15.48 12.23
N GLY A 81 1.43 16.39 11.31
CA GLY A 81 0.52 17.50 11.60
C GLY A 81 -0.88 17.07 12.03
N VAL A 82 -1.40 15.95 11.52
CA VAL A 82 -2.72 15.41 11.93
C VAL A 82 -2.65 14.88 13.35
N ILE A 83 -1.56 14.19 13.72
CA ILE A 83 -1.36 13.67 15.08
C ILE A 83 -1.26 14.83 16.08
N VAL A 84 -0.42 15.83 15.77
CA VAL A 84 -0.24 17.01 16.63
C VAL A 84 -1.55 17.80 16.75
N GLY A 85 -2.25 18.03 15.64
CA GLY A 85 -3.54 18.71 15.64
C GLY A 85 -4.60 17.98 16.47
N LEU A 86 -4.66 16.65 16.38
CA LEU A 86 -5.58 15.83 17.17
C LEU A 86 -5.27 15.94 18.67
N LEU A 87 -4.00 15.84 19.07
CA LEU A 87 -3.58 15.96 20.47
C LEU A 87 -3.88 17.34 21.03
N ALA A 88 -3.56 18.40 20.28
CA ALA A 88 -3.85 19.78 20.69
C ALA A 88 -5.36 20.04 20.78
N GLY A 89 -6.15 19.54 19.82
CA GLY A 89 -7.60 19.68 19.82
C GLY A 89 -8.26 18.94 21.00
N VAL A 90 -7.89 17.67 21.22
CA VAL A 90 -8.40 16.88 22.36
C VAL A 90 -7.97 17.50 23.69
N GLY A 91 -6.72 17.97 23.79
CA GLY A 91 -6.23 18.68 24.97
C GLY A 91 -6.98 19.99 25.23
N GLY A 92 -7.25 20.78 24.19
CA GLY A 92 -8.01 22.03 24.28
C GLY A 92 -9.45 21.83 24.73
N VAL A 93 -10.16 20.83 24.15
CA VAL A 93 -11.52 20.48 24.58
C VAL A 93 -11.52 19.94 26.01
N GLY A 94 -10.54 19.11 26.37
CA GLY A 94 -10.39 18.62 27.75
C GLY A 94 -10.19 19.75 28.75
N ALA A 95 -9.36 20.75 28.43
CA ALA A 95 -9.16 21.93 29.28
C ALA A 95 -10.45 22.75 29.43
N LEU A 96 -11.24 22.89 28.36
CA LEU A 96 -12.53 23.59 28.36
C LEU A 96 -13.64 22.87 29.15
N LEU A 97 -13.51 21.56 29.37
CA LEU A 97 -14.46 20.78 30.17
C LEU A 97 -14.08 20.70 31.65
N ILE A 98 -12.84 21.03 32.00
CA ILE A 98 -12.32 21.00 33.38
C ILE A 98 -12.39 22.39 34.04
N TYR A 99 -12.42 23.47 33.25
CA TYR A 99 -12.53 24.86 33.71
C TYR A 99 -13.93 25.43 33.39
#